data_AF-A0A6J2TKJ6-F1
#
_entry.id   AF-A0A6J2TKJ6-F1
#
_cell.length_a   1.000
_cell.length_b   1.000
_cell.length_c   1.000
_cell.angle_alpha   90.00
_cell.angle_beta   90.00
_cell.angle_gamma   90.00
#
_symmetry.space_group_name_H-M   'P 1'
#
loop_
_entity.id
_entity.type
_entity.pdbx_description
1 polymer ?
#
loop_
_entity_poly.entity_id
_entity_poly.type
_entity_poly.pdbx_seq_one_letter_code
_entity_poly.pdbx_strand_id
1 'polypeptide(L)'
;MPRKKPKVETIEEIETTIKLLCDQSNNHMKVREYYKALTGYNQALELNSTDINALISRSKCYLLLGESSKALQDAETALAEDKNNIRAIYQKAESLYYLGQFEQSLMFFHRGLRARPELASLRLGVQKTQEAIENTIGAKTRGTVAPSKPKKPMDNVNSARPQVRTRANKADLERRNARKLLGELCVDKEYLEKLLQHPNLVRADTNTENISTFAKEAVEFLNKRQEFWRQQRPCTALPNHKKLPNDVLPKWF
;
A
#
# COMPACT_ATOMS: atom_id res chain seq x y z
N MET A 1 39.66 5.23 -53.56
CA MET A 1 39.11 4.81 -52.25
C MET A 1 37.67 4.36 -52.44
N PRO A 2 37.31 3.08 -52.22
CA PRO A 2 35.93 2.66 -52.35
C PRO A 2 35.15 3.16 -51.13
N ARG A 3 34.19 4.06 -51.35
CA ARG A 3 33.20 4.45 -50.34
C ARG A 3 32.43 3.18 -49.97
N LYS A 4 32.57 2.70 -48.73
CA LYS A 4 31.72 1.62 -48.20
C LYS A 4 30.27 2.06 -48.37
N LYS A 5 29.50 1.31 -49.16
CA LYS A 5 28.05 1.51 -49.27
C LYS A 5 27.45 1.36 -47.87
N PRO A 6 26.51 2.21 -47.44
CA PRO A 6 25.82 2.00 -46.17
C PRO A 6 25.12 0.64 -46.24
N LYS A 7 25.37 -0.21 -45.23
CA LYS A 7 24.62 -1.46 -45.09
C LYS A 7 23.16 -1.07 -44.89
N VAL A 8 22.30 -1.47 -45.81
CA VAL A 8 20.85 -1.39 -45.60
C VAL A 8 20.56 -2.51 -44.61
N GLU A 9 20.48 -2.15 -43.33
CA GLU A 9 20.07 -3.08 -42.28
C GLU A 9 18.62 -3.48 -42.56
N THR A 10 18.36 -4.78 -42.60
CA THR A 10 17.02 -5.31 -42.77
C THR A 10 16.16 -4.99 -41.55
N ILE A 11 14.83 -4.90 -41.70
CA ILE A 11 13.91 -4.59 -40.59
C ILE A 11 14.11 -5.57 -39.42
N GLU A 12 14.34 -6.85 -39.73
CA GLU A 12 14.62 -7.89 -38.73
C GLU A 12 15.96 -7.67 -37.99
N GLU A 13 16.99 -7.19 -38.67
CA GLU A 13 18.27 -6.81 -38.04
C GLU A 13 18.10 -5.60 -37.11
N ILE A 14 17.25 -4.64 -37.48
CA ILE A 14 16.93 -3.47 -36.64
C ILE A 14 16.16 -3.90 -35.38
N GLU A 15 15.16 -4.77 -35.51
CA GLU A 15 14.41 -5.27 -34.35
C GLU A 15 15.28 -6.08 -33.39
N THR A 16 16.17 -6.92 -33.92
CA THR A 16 17.10 -7.72 -33.10
C THR A 16 18.14 -6.85 -32.40
N THR A 17 18.65 -5.80 -33.06
CA THR A 17 19.58 -4.85 -32.44
C THR A 17 18.89 -4.02 -31.34
N ILE A 18 17.66 -3.55 -31.55
CA ILE A 18 16.86 -2.86 -30.51
C ILE A 18 16.70 -3.76 -29.27
N LYS A 19 16.32 -5.03 -29.49
CA LYS A 19 16.15 -5.99 -28.40
C LYS A 19 17.46 -6.21 -27.63
N LEU A 20 18.58 -6.36 -28.34
CA LEU A 20 19.90 -6.51 -27.73
C LEU A 20 20.28 -5.29 -26.89
N LEU A 21 20.08 -4.07 -27.42
CA LEU A 21 20.34 -2.83 -26.69
C LEU A 21 19.48 -2.72 -25.43
N CYS A 22 18.21 -3.10 -25.51
CA CYS A 22 17.32 -3.15 -24.35
C CYS A 22 17.78 -4.17 -23.32
N ASP A 23 18.23 -5.35 -23.73
CA ASP A 23 18.72 -6.40 -22.83
C ASP A 23 20.03 -5.98 -22.12
N GLN A 24 20.96 -5.36 -22.85
CA GLN A 24 22.18 -4.77 -22.27
C GLN A 24 21.83 -3.67 -21.26
N SER A 25 20.93 -2.76 -21.62
CA SER A 25 20.45 -1.67 -20.75
C SER A 25 19.75 -2.21 -19.50
N ASN A 26 18.96 -3.28 -19.64
CA ASN A 26 18.35 -3.99 -18.52
C ASN A 26 19.40 -4.59 -17.57
N ASN A 27 20.55 -5.05 -18.07
CA ASN A 27 21.64 -5.50 -17.22
C ASN A 27 22.29 -4.34 -16.47
N HIS A 28 22.52 -3.20 -17.12
CA HIS A 28 22.98 -1.98 -16.42
C HIS A 28 21.98 -1.52 -15.34
N MET A 29 20.67 -1.63 -15.59
CA MET A 29 19.64 -1.36 -14.58
C MET A 29 19.77 -2.27 -13.35
N LYS A 30 20.09 -3.56 -13.53
CA LYS A 30 20.29 -4.51 -12.42
C LYS A 30 21.53 -4.15 -11.58
N VAL A 31 22.58 -3.66 -12.22
CA VAL A 31 23.82 -3.20 -11.55
C VAL A 31 23.68 -1.77 -11.00
N ARG A 32 22.50 -1.14 -11.13
CA ARG A 32 22.19 0.24 -10.71
C ARG A 32 22.96 1.33 -11.46
N GLU A 33 23.49 1.01 -12.64
CA GLU A 33 24.15 1.96 -13.54
C GLU A 33 23.10 2.66 -14.44
N TYR A 34 22.23 3.48 -13.83
CA TYR A 34 21.06 4.02 -14.52
C TYR A 34 21.40 4.93 -15.70
N TYR A 35 22.45 5.76 -15.62
CA TYR A 35 22.85 6.61 -16.74
C TYR A 35 23.32 5.82 -17.97
N LYS A 36 24.04 4.71 -17.77
CA LYS A 36 24.45 3.82 -18.87
C LYS A 36 23.25 3.07 -19.46
N ALA A 37 22.32 2.64 -18.62
CA ALA A 37 21.07 2.05 -19.10
C ALA A 37 20.27 3.06 -19.94
N LEU A 38 20.20 4.32 -19.50
CA LEU A 38 19.51 5.38 -20.21
C LEU A 38 20.10 5.62 -21.61
N THR A 39 21.44 5.63 -21.72
CA THR A 39 22.10 5.78 -23.03
C THR A 39 21.75 4.63 -23.97
N GLY A 40 21.69 3.39 -23.50
CA GLY A 40 21.32 2.25 -24.34
C GLY A 40 19.85 2.26 -24.74
N TYR A 41 18.93 2.68 -23.86
CA TYR A 41 17.53 2.90 -24.25
C TYR A 41 17.35 4.03 -25.25
N ASN A 42 18.12 5.12 -25.13
CA ASN A 42 18.09 6.20 -26.11
C ASN A 42 18.54 5.71 -27.49
N GLN A 43 19.63 4.94 -27.56
CA GLN A 43 20.08 4.32 -28.82
C GLN A 43 19.03 3.39 -29.41
N ALA A 44 18.36 2.58 -28.59
CA ALA A 44 17.25 1.74 -29.05
C ALA A 44 16.10 2.57 -29.66
N LEU A 45 15.77 3.70 -29.03
CA LEU A 45 14.69 4.59 -29.49
C LEU A 45 15.10 5.52 -30.65
N GLU A 46 16.40 5.69 -30.90
CA GLU A 46 16.92 6.33 -32.12
C GLU A 46 16.69 5.43 -33.35
N LEU A 47 16.75 4.10 -33.18
CA LEU A 47 16.45 3.13 -34.22
C LEU A 47 14.93 2.98 -34.45
N ASN A 48 14.16 2.91 -33.37
CA ASN A 48 12.70 2.88 -33.43
C ASN A 48 12.09 3.69 -32.28
N SER A 49 11.58 4.88 -32.60
CA SER A 49 11.03 5.81 -31.62
C SER A 49 9.72 5.34 -30.95
N THR A 50 9.05 4.34 -31.52
CA THR A 50 7.75 3.83 -31.04
C THR A 50 7.86 2.45 -30.41
N ASP A 51 9.07 1.92 -30.14
CA ASP A 51 9.21 0.63 -29.47
C ASP A 51 8.69 0.70 -28.02
N ILE A 52 7.57 0.02 -27.78
CA ILE A 52 6.85 0.04 -26.50
C ILE A 52 7.74 -0.48 -25.36
N ASN A 53 8.55 -1.51 -25.59
CA ASN A 53 9.37 -2.10 -24.53
C ASN A 53 10.51 -1.17 -24.11
N ALA A 54 11.19 -0.53 -25.08
CA ALA A 54 12.21 0.46 -24.83
C ALA A 54 11.64 1.69 -24.11
N LEU A 55 10.49 2.20 -24.53
CA LEU A 55 9.79 3.32 -23.88
C LEU A 55 9.44 3.00 -22.41
N ILE A 56 8.85 1.83 -22.15
CA ILE A 56 8.51 1.38 -20.78
C ILE A 56 9.77 1.24 -19.91
N SER A 57 10.85 0.69 -20.48
CA SER A 57 12.09 0.44 -19.75
C SER A 57 12.84 1.73 -19.44
N ARG A 58 12.85 2.68 -20.39
CA ARG A 58 13.37 4.03 -20.21
C ARG A 58 12.56 4.84 -19.21
N SER A 59 11.22 4.77 -19.27
CA SER A 59 10.32 5.35 -18.27
C SER A 59 10.68 4.89 -16.85
N LYS A 60 10.88 3.57 -16.67
CA LYS A 60 11.34 3.01 -15.39
C LYS A 60 12.71 3.55 -14.97
N CYS A 61 13.64 3.70 -15.91
CA CYS A 61 14.96 4.27 -15.65
C CYS A 61 14.85 5.73 -15.16
N TYR A 62 14.04 6.54 -15.82
CA TYR A 62 13.77 7.92 -15.42
C TYR A 62 13.19 8.02 -14.01
N LEU A 63 12.26 7.12 -13.63
CA LEU A 63 11.74 7.07 -12.26
C LEU A 63 12.84 6.79 -11.22
N LEU A 64 13.77 5.88 -11.51
CA LEU A 64 14.89 5.59 -10.62
C LEU A 64 15.88 6.75 -10.51
N LEU A 65 15.97 7.58 -11.54
CA LEU A 65 16.75 8.83 -11.56
C LEU A 65 16.00 10.02 -10.94
N GLY A 66 14.72 9.86 -10.56
CA GLY A 66 13.88 10.93 -10.02
C GLY A 66 13.26 11.86 -11.07
N GLU A 67 13.43 11.56 -12.36
CA GLU A 67 12.90 12.35 -13.48
C GLU A 67 11.48 11.90 -13.87
N SER A 68 10.53 12.02 -12.94
CA SER A 68 9.15 11.50 -13.09
C SER A 68 8.35 12.14 -14.24
N SER A 69 8.65 13.38 -14.62
CA SER A 69 8.04 14.06 -15.76
C SER A 69 8.42 13.43 -17.11
N LYS A 70 9.70 13.08 -17.31
CA LYS A 70 10.16 12.37 -18.52
C LYS A 70 9.64 10.93 -18.54
N ALA A 71 9.59 10.28 -17.38
CA ALA A 71 9.00 8.95 -17.25
C ALA A 71 7.52 8.91 -17.68
N LEU A 72 6.76 9.96 -17.35
CA LEU A 72 5.38 10.10 -17.77
C LEU A 72 5.26 10.24 -19.29
N GLN A 73 6.10 11.06 -19.92
CA GLN A 73 6.10 11.24 -21.39
C GLN A 73 6.33 9.90 -22.11
N ASP A 74 7.32 9.12 -21.69
CA ASP A 74 7.59 7.79 -22.27
C ASP A 74 6.44 6.79 -22.05
N ALA A 75 5.78 6.86 -20.89
CA ALA A 75 4.61 6.01 -20.63
C ALA A 75 3.39 6.43 -21.48
N GLU A 76 3.26 7.72 -21.80
CA GLU A 76 2.19 8.24 -22.65
C GLU A 76 2.40 7.89 -24.12
N THR A 77 3.63 7.99 -24.63
CA THR A 77 3.95 7.55 -25.99
C THR A 77 3.73 6.05 -26.14
N ALA A 78 4.15 5.23 -25.18
CA ALA A 78 3.89 3.79 -25.19
C ALA A 78 2.38 3.45 -25.21
N LEU A 79 1.54 4.24 -24.52
CA LEU A 79 0.09 4.09 -24.53
C LEU A 79 -0.60 4.67 -25.78
N ALA A 80 0.05 5.58 -26.49
CA ALA A 80 -0.44 6.05 -27.79
C ALA A 80 -0.36 4.92 -28.82
N GLU A 81 0.72 4.14 -28.80
CA GLU A 81 0.93 2.96 -29.65
C GLU A 81 0.03 1.77 -29.23
N ASP A 82 0.05 1.38 -27.96
CA ASP A 82 -0.83 0.34 -27.42
C ASP A 82 -1.58 0.82 -26.19
N LYS A 83 -2.81 1.25 -26.42
CA LYS A 83 -3.73 1.78 -25.40
C LYS A 83 -4.01 0.79 -24.27
N ASN A 84 -3.88 -0.51 -24.51
CA ASN A 84 -4.23 -1.57 -23.55
C ASN A 84 -2.99 -2.26 -22.96
N ASN A 85 -1.79 -1.76 -23.24
CA ASN A 85 -0.57 -2.32 -22.69
C ASN A 85 -0.51 -2.14 -21.17
N ILE A 86 -0.62 -3.26 -20.44
CA ILE A 86 -0.71 -3.23 -18.97
C ILE A 86 0.57 -2.70 -18.32
N ARG A 87 1.74 -2.98 -18.93
CA ARG A 87 3.02 -2.49 -18.43
C ARG A 87 3.11 -0.97 -18.62
N ALA A 88 2.67 -0.44 -19.76
CA ALA A 88 2.62 1.01 -19.99
C ALA A 88 1.59 1.70 -19.08
N ILE A 89 0.41 1.11 -18.85
CA ILE A 89 -0.59 1.61 -17.88
C ILE A 89 0.03 1.69 -16.48
N TYR A 90 0.74 0.64 -16.07
CA TYR A 90 1.43 0.61 -14.78
C TYR A 90 2.50 1.70 -14.69
N GLN A 91 3.37 1.86 -15.70
CA GLN A 91 4.40 2.91 -15.70
C GLN A 91 3.81 4.32 -15.69
N LYS A 92 2.70 4.56 -16.40
CA LYS A 92 1.99 5.85 -16.35
C LYS A 92 1.46 6.13 -14.95
N ALA A 93 0.81 5.15 -14.32
CA ALA A 93 0.30 5.27 -12.96
C ALA A 93 1.42 5.55 -11.95
N GLU A 94 2.55 4.84 -12.07
CA GLU A 94 3.73 5.02 -11.21
C GLU A 94 4.36 6.41 -11.42
N SER A 95 4.46 6.88 -12.67
CA SER A 95 4.98 8.22 -12.98
C SER A 95 4.09 9.33 -12.40
N LEU A 96 2.77 9.21 -12.53
CA LEU A 96 1.80 10.12 -11.92
C LEU A 96 1.89 10.11 -10.39
N TYR A 97 2.13 8.95 -9.78
CA TYR A 97 2.33 8.84 -8.33
C TYR A 97 3.56 9.65 -7.87
N TYR A 98 4.69 9.49 -8.56
CA TYR A 98 5.92 10.23 -8.23
C TYR A 98 5.84 11.74 -8.58
N LEU A 99 4.93 12.14 -9.46
CA LEU A 99 4.59 13.55 -9.69
C LEU A 99 3.63 14.13 -8.64
N GLY A 100 3.12 13.32 -7.71
CA GLY A 100 2.13 13.74 -6.71
C GLY A 100 0.70 13.83 -7.23
N GLN A 101 0.44 13.41 -8.47
CA GLN A 101 -0.90 13.38 -9.06
C GLN A 101 -1.64 12.09 -8.68
N PHE A 102 -1.89 11.93 -7.38
CA PHE A 102 -2.37 10.67 -6.82
C PHE A 102 -3.75 10.23 -7.34
N GLU A 103 -4.67 11.17 -7.57
CA GLU A 103 -6.01 10.83 -8.09
C GLU A 103 -5.95 10.20 -9.48
N GLN A 104 -5.14 10.78 -10.37
CA GLN A 104 -4.95 10.24 -11.72
C GLN A 104 -4.18 8.92 -11.67
N SER A 105 -3.15 8.84 -10.84
CA SER A 105 -2.41 7.59 -10.61
C SER A 105 -3.35 6.45 -10.18
N LEU A 106 -4.23 6.70 -9.20
CA LEU A 106 -5.20 5.74 -8.69
C LEU A 106 -6.16 5.27 -9.79
N MET A 107 -6.65 6.19 -10.63
CA MET A 107 -7.49 5.88 -11.79
C MET A 107 -6.79 4.91 -12.74
N PHE A 108 -5.53 5.15 -13.11
CA PHE A 108 -4.78 4.27 -14.01
C PHE A 108 -4.44 2.92 -13.37
N PHE A 109 -4.15 2.87 -12.06
CA PHE A 109 -3.98 1.59 -11.36
C PHE A 109 -5.28 0.75 -11.40
N HIS A 110 -6.44 1.36 -11.18
CA HIS A 110 -7.72 0.68 -11.33
C HIS A 110 -8.02 0.26 -12.76
N ARG A 111 -7.66 1.08 -13.76
CA ARG A 111 -7.76 0.70 -15.18
C ARG A 111 -6.93 -0.55 -15.47
N GLY A 112 -5.70 -0.62 -14.96
CA GLY A 112 -4.86 -1.81 -15.07
C GLY A 112 -5.50 -3.03 -14.39
N LEU A 113 -6.07 -2.88 -13.19
CA LEU A 113 -6.73 -3.98 -12.48
C LEU A 113 -7.97 -4.50 -13.20
N ARG A 114 -8.71 -3.65 -13.91
CA ARG A 114 -9.83 -4.09 -14.76
C ARG A 114 -9.35 -4.98 -15.91
N ALA A 115 -8.16 -4.70 -16.45
CA ALA A 115 -7.57 -5.51 -17.52
C ALA A 115 -6.93 -6.81 -16.99
N ARG A 116 -6.22 -6.75 -15.85
CA ARG A 116 -5.65 -7.93 -15.15
C ARG A 116 -5.79 -7.82 -13.63
N PRO A 117 -6.84 -8.43 -13.04
CA PRO A 117 -7.09 -8.37 -11.58
C PRO A 117 -6.04 -9.09 -10.72
N GLU A 118 -5.38 -10.10 -11.29
CA GLU A 118 -4.43 -10.97 -10.58
C GLU A 118 -3.06 -10.33 -10.34
N LEU A 119 -2.76 -9.19 -10.98
CA LEU A 119 -1.45 -8.59 -10.91
C LEU A 119 -1.24 -7.85 -9.59
N ALA A 120 -0.45 -8.44 -8.69
CA ALA A 120 -0.20 -7.93 -7.35
C ALA A 120 0.45 -6.51 -7.35
N SER A 121 1.28 -6.19 -8.35
CA SER A 121 1.91 -4.87 -8.45
C SER A 121 0.89 -3.73 -8.63
N LEU A 122 -0.17 -3.95 -9.40
CA LEU A 122 -1.26 -2.99 -9.56
C LEU A 122 -2.07 -2.81 -8.28
N ARG A 123 -2.36 -3.91 -7.57
CA ARG A 123 -3.05 -3.87 -6.27
C ARG A 123 -2.23 -3.10 -5.23
N LEU A 124 -0.93 -3.34 -5.20
CA LEU A 124 0.00 -2.60 -4.36
C LEU A 124 0.04 -1.11 -4.76
N GLY A 125 0.04 -0.81 -6.06
CA GLY A 125 -0.07 0.56 -6.57
C GLY A 125 -1.31 1.28 -6.05
N VAL A 126 -2.49 0.64 -6.15
CA VAL A 126 -3.75 1.17 -5.58
C VAL A 126 -3.60 1.46 -4.10
N GLN A 127 -3.09 0.50 -3.31
CA GLN A 127 -2.91 0.68 -1.87
C GLN A 127 -1.99 1.87 -1.55
N LYS A 128 -0.80 1.92 -2.16
CA LYS A 128 0.17 3.01 -1.98
C LYS A 128 -0.43 4.37 -2.31
N THR A 129 -1.19 4.43 -3.41
CA THR A 129 -1.79 5.69 -3.89
C THR A 129 -2.93 6.14 -2.98
N GLN A 130 -3.75 5.21 -2.51
CA GLN A 130 -4.83 5.49 -1.57
C GLN A 130 -4.28 5.99 -0.23
N GLU A 131 -3.24 5.33 0.30
CA GLU A 131 -2.54 5.77 1.51
C GLU A 131 -1.91 7.16 1.31
N ALA A 132 -1.32 7.44 0.14
CA ALA A 132 -0.79 8.76 -0.17
C ALA A 132 -1.89 9.83 -0.17
N ILE A 133 -3.06 9.57 -0.77
CA ILE A 133 -4.21 10.48 -0.75
C ILE A 133 -4.72 10.71 0.68
N GLU A 134 -4.85 9.65 1.47
CA GLU A 134 -5.29 9.75 2.86
C GLU A 134 -4.29 10.56 3.71
N ASN A 135 -3.00 10.38 3.45
CA ASN A 135 -1.94 11.13 4.11
C ASN A 135 -1.91 12.61 3.69
N THR A 136 -2.15 12.94 2.41
CA THR A 136 -2.22 14.34 1.96
C THR A 136 -3.43 15.07 2.52
N ILE A 137 -4.56 14.37 2.71
CA ILE A 137 -5.78 14.93 3.31
C ILE A 137 -5.61 15.14 4.83
N GLY A 138 -4.77 14.33 5.49
CA GLY A 138 -4.46 14.45 6.91
C GLY A 138 -5.59 13.97 7.83
N ALA A 139 -5.21 13.38 8.96
CA ALA A 139 -6.13 12.96 10.00
C ALA A 139 -7.07 14.12 10.42
N LYS A 140 -8.38 13.94 10.16
CA LYS A 140 -9.52 14.88 10.37
C LYS A 140 -9.84 15.83 9.22
N THR A 141 -10.37 15.27 8.15
CA THR A 141 -11.61 15.82 7.57
C THR A 141 -12.61 14.69 7.34
N ARG A 142 -13.45 14.44 8.36
CA ARG A 142 -14.89 14.19 8.07
C ARG A 142 -15.50 15.51 7.61
N GLY A 143 -14.95 16.06 6.54
CA GLY A 143 -15.54 17.12 5.74
C GLY A 143 -16.29 16.40 4.66
N THR A 144 -17.60 16.29 4.84
CA THR A 144 -18.52 15.85 3.80
C THR A 144 -18.34 16.73 2.56
N VAL A 145 -17.55 16.26 1.59
CA VAL A 145 -17.75 16.69 0.21
C VAL A 145 -18.60 15.60 -0.43
N ALA A 146 -19.91 15.76 -0.23
CA ALA A 146 -20.89 14.97 -0.97
C ALA A 146 -20.70 15.27 -2.46
N PRO A 147 -20.64 14.26 -3.34
CA PRO A 147 -20.75 14.51 -4.77
C PRO A 147 -22.15 15.07 -5.05
N SER A 148 -22.21 16.28 -5.57
CA SER A 148 -23.43 16.93 -6.04
C SER A 148 -24.01 16.11 -7.20
N LYS A 149 -25.00 15.27 -6.89
CA LYS A 149 -25.89 14.69 -7.90
C LYS A 149 -27.17 15.54 -8.00
N PRO A 150 -27.74 15.68 -9.22
CA PRO A 150 -28.85 16.59 -9.47
C PRO A 150 -30.13 16.06 -8.83
N LYS A 151 -30.94 16.99 -8.29
CA LYS A 151 -32.22 16.74 -7.64
C LYS A 151 -33.22 16.10 -8.62
N LYS A 152 -33.88 15.03 -8.19
CA LYS A 152 -35.23 14.63 -8.63
C LYS A 152 -36.11 14.40 -7.40
N PRO A 153 -37.44 14.59 -7.52
CA PRO A 153 -38.28 15.00 -6.41
C PRO A 153 -38.71 13.84 -5.50
N MET A 154 -39.12 14.26 -4.31
CA MET A 154 -39.61 13.48 -3.17
C MET A 154 -40.68 12.45 -3.54
N ASP A 155 -40.53 11.24 -3.01
CA ASP A 155 -41.66 10.46 -2.53
C ASP A 155 -41.35 9.84 -1.17
N ASN A 156 -42.36 9.94 -0.32
CA ASN A 156 -42.40 9.79 1.11
C ASN A 156 -42.72 8.34 1.50
N VAL A 157 -41.81 7.61 2.16
CA VAL A 157 -42.19 6.46 3.00
C VAL A 157 -41.28 6.37 4.22
N ASN A 158 -41.92 6.46 5.39
CA ASN A 158 -41.38 6.20 6.71
C ASN A 158 -40.81 4.78 6.84
N SER A 159 -39.55 4.67 7.29
CA SER A 159 -39.12 3.50 8.06
C SER A 159 -38.15 3.94 9.17
N ALA A 160 -38.64 3.91 10.40
CA ALA A 160 -37.89 4.25 11.59
C ALA A 160 -36.74 3.25 11.83
N ARG A 161 -35.51 3.75 12.02
CA ARG A 161 -34.45 3.01 12.71
C ARG A 161 -33.51 4.02 13.39
N PRO A 162 -33.35 4.00 14.72
CA PRO A 162 -32.46 4.95 15.37
C PRO A 162 -31.00 4.48 15.21
N GLN A 163 -30.21 5.20 14.41
CA GLN A 163 -28.75 5.10 14.46
C GLN A 163 -28.21 6.07 15.52
N VAL A 164 -28.05 5.59 16.75
CA VAL A 164 -27.17 6.26 17.71
C VAL A 164 -25.74 5.84 17.40
N ARG A 165 -24.99 6.67 16.67
CA ARG A 165 -23.53 6.57 16.63
C ARG A 165 -22.97 7.17 17.91
N THR A 166 -22.87 6.37 18.97
CA THR A 166 -22.09 6.74 20.16
C THR A 166 -20.62 6.92 19.75
N ARG A 167 -20.03 8.04 20.14
CA ARG A 167 -18.57 8.22 20.10
C ARG A 167 -17.97 7.08 20.94
N ALA A 168 -16.98 6.37 20.41
CA ALA A 168 -16.29 5.32 21.17
C ALA A 168 -15.77 5.91 22.49
N ASN A 169 -16.17 5.31 23.61
CA ASN A 169 -15.76 5.80 24.93
C ASN A 169 -14.26 5.59 25.10
N LYS A 170 -13.60 6.37 25.96
CA LYS A 170 -12.17 6.24 26.27
C LYS A 170 -11.76 4.79 26.59
N ALA A 171 -12.64 4.07 27.30
CA ALA A 171 -12.49 2.65 27.59
C ALA A 171 -12.48 1.74 26.34
N ASP A 172 -13.28 2.04 25.33
CA ASP A 172 -13.30 1.26 24.07
C ASP A 172 -12.01 1.45 23.27
N LEU A 173 -11.43 2.65 23.33
CA LEU A 173 -10.16 2.94 22.69
C LEU A 173 -9.00 2.26 23.42
N GLU A 174 -8.99 2.32 24.76
CA GLU A 174 -8.02 1.61 25.60
C GLU A 174 -8.08 0.10 25.38
N ARG A 175 -9.28 -0.48 25.30
CA ARG A 175 -9.49 -1.91 24.99
C ARG A 175 -8.95 -2.29 23.61
N ARG A 176 -9.20 -1.47 22.58
CA ARG A 176 -8.64 -1.69 21.24
C ARG A 176 -7.12 -1.58 21.21
N ASN A 177 -6.55 -0.67 21.99
CA ASN A 177 -5.10 -0.50 22.09
C ASN A 177 -4.45 -1.66 22.85
N ALA A 178 -5.06 -2.12 23.95
CA ALA A 178 -4.60 -3.28 24.72
C ALA A 178 -4.53 -4.52 23.82
N ARG A 179 -5.52 -4.75 22.96
CA ARG A 179 -5.54 -5.87 22.01
C ARG A 179 -4.42 -5.85 20.98
N LYS A 180 -3.95 -4.66 20.58
CA LYS A 180 -2.80 -4.51 19.67
C LYS A 180 -1.45 -4.77 20.35
N LEU A 181 -1.36 -4.51 21.65
CA LEU A 181 -0.11 -4.60 22.41
C LEU A 181 0.07 -5.97 23.10
N LEU A 182 -1.01 -6.57 23.59
CA LEU A 182 -0.98 -7.81 24.36
C LEU A 182 -1.31 -9.07 23.52
N GLY A 183 -1.93 -8.92 22.35
CA GLY A 183 -2.30 -10.07 21.51
C GLY A 183 -3.31 -10.98 22.20
N GLU A 184 -3.01 -12.28 22.29
CA GLU A 184 -3.87 -13.31 22.90
C GLU A 184 -4.09 -13.08 24.41
N LEU A 185 -3.07 -12.58 25.12
CA LEU A 185 -3.12 -12.24 26.55
C LEU A 185 -4.13 -11.12 26.88
N CYS A 186 -4.66 -10.43 25.87
CA CYS A 186 -5.72 -9.45 26.06
C CYS A 186 -7.03 -10.10 26.53
N VAL A 187 -7.29 -11.35 26.12
CA VAL A 187 -8.49 -12.09 26.54
C VAL A 187 -8.40 -12.42 28.02
N ASP A 188 -7.22 -12.84 28.48
CA ASP A 188 -6.96 -13.16 29.90
C ASP A 188 -7.07 -11.92 30.78
N LYS A 189 -6.56 -10.78 30.32
CA LYS A 189 -6.72 -9.49 31.00
C LYS A 189 -8.19 -9.14 31.20
N GLU A 190 -9.00 -9.24 30.14
CA GLU A 190 -10.45 -8.94 30.22
C GLU A 190 -11.19 -9.91 31.13
N TYR A 191 -10.78 -11.18 31.16
CA TYR A 191 -11.35 -12.18 32.05
C TYR A 191 -11.06 -11.85 33.52
N LEU A 192 -9.80 -11.53 33.85
CA LEU A 192 -9.38 -11.20 35.21
C LEU A 192 -10.02 -9.89 35.72
N GLU A 193 -10.15 -8.88 34.86
CA GLU A 193 -10.85 -7.63 35.21
C GLU A 193 -12.33 -7.86 35.52
N LYS A 194 -13.00 -8.75 34.76
CA LYS A 194 -14.39 -9.16 35.04
C LYS A 194 -14.48 -9.99 36.30
N LEU A 195 -13.55 -10.92 36.51
CA LEU A 195 -13.47 -11.76 37.70
C LEU A 195 -13.42 -10.90 38.96
N LEU A 196 -12.56 -9.86 38.97
CA LEU A 196 -12.45 -8.91 40.09
C LEU A 196 -13.72 -8.07 40.32
N GLN A 197 -14.56 -7.88 39.31
CA GLN A 197 -15.84 -7.17 39.42
C GLN A 197 -16.99 -8.09 39.86
N HIS A 198 -16.81 -9.41 39.85
CA HIS A 198 -17.89 -10.34 40.17
C HIS A 198 -18.18 -10.38 41.68
N PRO A 199 -19.45 -10.20 42.11
CA PRO A 199 -19.82 -10.11 43.52
C PRO A 199 -19.64 -11.42 44.29
N ASN A 200 -19.57 -12.55 43.59
CA ASN A 200 -19.37 -13.88 44.17
C ASN A 200 -17.91 -14.17 44.52
N LEU A 201 -16.95 -13.37 44.04
CA LEU A 201 -15.53 -13.57 44.31
C LEU A 201 -15.20 -13.33 45.79
N VAL A 202 -15.85 -12.35 46.42
CA VAL A 202 -15.68 -12.01 47.84
C VAL A 202 -16.05 -13.18 48.77
N ARG A 203 -16.98 -14.04 48.34
CA ARG A 203 -17.39 -15.25 49.09
C ARG A 203 -16.44 -16.43 48.87
N ALA A 204 -15.66 -16.43 47.79
CA ALA A 204 -14.69 -17.47 47.47
C ALA A 204 -13.33 -17.24 48.15
N ASP A 205 -12.95 -15.97 48.36
CA ASP A 205 -11.71 -15.56 49.04
C ASP A 205 -11.64 -15.97 50.53
N THR A 206 -12.77 -16.27 51.17
CA THR A 206 -12.80 -16.57 52.62
C THR A 206 -12.36 -17.98 52.99
N ASN A 207 -12.18 -18.89 52.02
CA ASN A 207 -11.94 -20.32 52.31
C ASN A 207 -10.72 -20.95 51.62
N THR A 208 -10.17 -20.31 50.58
CA THR A 208 -9.04 -20.85 49.81
C THR A 208 -8.20 -19.70 49.26
N GLU A 209 -6.90 -19.75 49.54
CA GLU A 209 -5.80 -18.92 49.03
C GLU A 209 -6.21 -17.76 48.11
N ASN A 210 -6.25 -16.55 48.70
CA ASN A 210 -6.32 -15.21 48.10
C ASN A 210 -6.42 -15.13 46.55
N ILE A 211 -7.50 -15.64 45.97
CA ILE A 211 -7.71 -15.68 44.52
C ILE A 211 -7.75 -14.23 43.99
N SER A 212 -8.29 -13.31 44.78
CA SER A 212 -8.28 -11.88 44.42
C SER A 212 -6.89 -11.25 44.42
N THR A 213 -5.93 -11.71 45.23
CA THR A 213 -4.58 -11.13 45.22
C THR A 213 -3.83 -11.59 43.97
N PHE A 214 -3.90 -12.88 43.64
CA PHE A 214 -3.30 -13.40 42.40
C PHE A 214 -3.92 -12.78 41.15
N ALA A 215 -5.24 -12.58 41.12
CA ALA A 215 -5.90 -11.91 40.01
C ALA A 215 -5.45 -10.44 39.88
N LYS A 216 -5.26 -9.71 40.99
CA LYS A 216 -4.73 -8.34 40.98
C LYS A 216 -3.29 -8.27 40.49
N GLU A 217 -2.43 -9.16 40.98
CA GLU A 217 -1.03 -9.25 40.56
C GLU A 217 -0.91 -9.58 39.06
N ALA A 218 -1.72 -10.51 38.56
CA ALA A 218 -1.76 -10.86 37.14
C ALA A 218 -2.23 -9.69 36.26
N VAL A 219 -3.25 -8.94 36.69
CA VAL A 219 -3.70 -7.72 35.99
C VAL A 219 -2.61 -6.64 36.01
N GLU A 220 -1.93 -6.46 37.15
CA GLU A 220 -0.82 -5.50 37.26
C GLU A 220 0.36 -5.87 36.34
N PHE A 221 0.71 -7.16 36.27
CA PHE A 221 1.72 -7.67 35.33
C PHE A 221 1.35 -7.37 33.88
N LEU A 222 0.09 -7.64 33.49
CA LEU A 222 -0.40 -7.37 32.14
C LEU A 222 -0.41 -5.87 31.82
N ASN A 223 -0.71 -5.01 32.81
CA ASN A 223 -0.61 -3.56 32.68
C ASN A 223 0.83 -3.07 32.48
N LYS A 224 1.78 -3.56 33.29
CA LYS A 224 3.21 -3.24 33.15
C LYS A 224 3.75 -3.68 31.79
N ARG A 225 3.37 -4.88 31.34
CA ARG A 225 3.73 -5.39 30.01
C ARG A 225 3.13 -4.52 28.89
N GLN A 226 1.87 -4.11 29.02
CA GLN A 226 1.23 -3.22 28.06
C GLN A 226 1.94 -1.87 27.95
N GLU A 227 2.34 -1.27 29.09
CA GLU A 227 3.06 0.02 29.11
C GLU A 227 4.48 -0.12 28.56
N PHE A 228 5.19 -1.21 28.89
CA PHE A 228 6.50 -1.54 28.31
C PHE A 228 6.44 -1.57 26.77
N TRP A 229 5.45 -2.27 26.20
CA TRP A 229 5.29 -2.33 24.75
C TRP A 229 4.85 -1.00 24.12
N ARG A 230 4.10 -0.18 24.87
CA ARG A 230 3.73 1.18 24.45
C ARG A 230 4.95 2.10 24.34
N GLN A 231 5.95 1.91 25.21
CA GLN A 231 7.21 2.66 25.18
C GLN A 231 8.17 2.15 24.10
N GLN A 232 8.27 0.83 23.93
CA GLN A 232 9.16 0.20 22.93
C GLN A 232 8.64 0.28 21.49
N ARG A 233 7.32 0.45 21.29
CA ARG A 233 6.71 0.57 19.96
C ARG A 233 5.86 1.85 19.87
N PRO A 234 6.38 2.94 19.29
CA PRO A 234 5.59 4.14 19.00
C PRO A 234 4.33 3.75 18.22
N CYS A 235 3.17 4.28 18.62
CA CYS A 235 1.83 3.85 18.17
C CYS A 235 1.58 3.93 16.64
N THR A 236 2.52 4.49 15.88
CA THR A 236 2.54 4.58 14.41
C THR A 236 2.99 3.29 13.72
N ALA A 237 3.55 2.30 14.45
CA ALA A 237 4.22 1.13 13.87
C ALA A 237 3.51 -0.23 14.05
N LEU A 238 2.25 -0.29 14.49
CA LEU A 238 1.56 -1.56 14.78
C LEU A 238 0.51 -1.92 13.70
N PRO A 239 0.77 -2.94 12.85
CA PRO A 239 -0.22 -3.46 11.91
C PRO A 239 -1.43 -4.05 12.63
N ASN A 240 -2.60 -4.04 11.99
CA ASN A 240 -3.79 -4.71 12.50
C ASN A 240 -3.53 -6.22 12.66
N HIS A 241 -3.61 -6.73 13.90
CA HIS A 241 -3.43 -8.14 14.30
C HIS A 241 -4.19 -9.16 13.44
N LYS A 242 -5.25 -8.74 12.73
CA LYS A 242 -6.04 -9.62 11.83
C LYS A 242 -5.25 -10.20 10.65
N LYS A 243 -4.01 -9.77 10.41
CA LYS A 243 -3.15 -10.22 9.30
C LYS A 243 -1.87 -10.94 9.71
N LEU A 244 -1.69 -11.26 11.00
CA LEU A 244 -0.53 -12.03 11.44
C LEU A 244 -0.86 -13.53 11.33
N PRO A 245 -0.06 -14.33 10.59
CA PRO A 245 -0.08 -15.79 10.75
C PRO A 245 0.16 -16.14 12.22
N ASN A 246 -0.50 -17.18 12.74
CA ASN A 246 -0.42 -17.59 14.15
C ASN A 246 1.02 -17.82 14.67
N ASP A 247 2.02 -17.91 13.79
CA ASP A 247 3.42 -18.20 14.12
C ASP A 247 4.38 -16.99 14.21
N VAL A 248 3.90 -15.73 14.14
CA VAL A 248 4.80 -14.55 14.14
C VAL A 248 4.97 -13.89 15.51
N LEU A 249 4.31 -14.39 16.56
CA LEU A 249 4.69 -14.00 17.92
C LEU A 249 5.87 -14.87 18.36
N PRO A 250 6.99 -14.29 18.81
CA PRO A 250 8.08 -15.07 19.37
C PRO A 250 7.55 -15.96 20.49
N LYS A 251 7.67 -17.28 20.33
CA LYS A 251 7.37 -18.25 21.38
C LYS A 251 8.41 -18.06 22.49
N TRP A 252 8.02 -17.34 23.53
CA TRP A 252 8.78 -17.23 24.78
C TRP A 252 7.82 -17.42 25.97
N PHE A 253 7.29 -18.63 26.08
CA PHE A 253 7.50 -19.61 27.15
C PHE A 253 7.14 -20.99 26.58
#